data_AF-A0A438K602-F1
#
_entry.id   AF-A0A438K602-F1
#
_cell.length_a   1.000
_cell.length_b   1.000
_cell.length_c   1.000
_cell.angle_alpha   90.00
_cell.angle_beta   90.00
_cell.angle_gamma   90.00
#
_symmetry.space_group_name_H-M   'P 1'
#
loop_
_entity.id
_entity.type
_entity.pdbx_description
1 polymer ?
#
loop_
_entity_poly.entity_id
_entity_poly.type
_entity_poly.pdbx_seq_one_letter_code
_entity_poly.pdbx_strand_id
1 'polypeptide(L)'
;MANAHRKRNRLNRIKVNGRSLTKESEIKEEIGRNFQALLTDPGEWKPSIDGLIFEKLEMGDVERLEKLFSEEEVFEALVACCGEESTRAGWLLNGLLAICVGLWRKL
;
A
#
# COMPACT_ATOMS: atom_id res chain seq x y z
N MET A 1 12.78 32.35 -1.92
CA MET A 1 12.09 31.97 -3.17
C MET A 1 12.86 30.82 -3.80
N ALA A 2 12.49 29.57 -3.47
CA ALA A 2 13.34 28.38 -3.68
C ALA A 2 12.82 27.38 -4.74
N ASN A 3 11.73 27.70 -5.44
CA ASN A 3 11.00 26.74 -6.27
C ASN A 3 11.06 27.04 -7.78
N ALA A 4 12.13 27.69 -8.26
CA ALA A 4 12.27 28.10 -9.66
C ALA A 4 12.82 27.01 -10.60
N HIS A 5 13.31 25.87 -10.06
CA HIS A 5 13.89 24.77 -10.83
C HIS A 5 12.97 23.54 -10.88
N ARG A 6 11.75 23.70 -11.39
CA ARG A 6 10.92 22.54 -11.77
C ARG A 6 11.50 21.94 -13.05
N LYS A 7 12.51 21.07 -12.94
CA LYS A 7 13.03 20.28 -14.07
C LYS A 7 11.87 19.51 -14.71
N ARG A 8 11.46 19.95 -15.91
CA ARG A 8 10.50 19.22 -16.74
C ARG A 8 11.21 17.97 -17.28
N ASN A 9 11.07 16.84 -16.61
CA ASN A 9 11.51 15.55 -17.13
C ASN A 9 10.60 15.16 -18.30
N ARG A 10 11.03 15.46 -19.53
CA ARG A 10 10.37 14.96 -20.74
C ARG A 10 10.94 13.59 -21.08
N LEU A 11 10.06 12.59 -21.14
CA LEU A 11 10.42 11.21 -21.47
C LEU A 11 10.54 11.07 -22.99
N ASN A 12 11.72 11.41 -23.52
CA ASN A 12 11.98 11.46 -24.97
C ASN A 12 12.46 10.13 -25.56
N ARG A 13 12.76 9.13 -24.71
CA ARG A 13 13.26 7.83 -25.14
C ARG A 13 12.98 6.77 -24.10
N ILE A 14 12.58 5.58 -24.54
CA ILE A 14 12.49 4.37 -23.70
C ILE A 14 13.23 3.22 -24.37
N LYS A 15 13.65 2.23 -23.58
CA LYS A 15 14.27 1.00 -24.09
C LYS A 15 13.43 -0.20 -23.67
N VAL A 16 12.95 -0.96 -24.64
CA VAL A 16 12.11 -2.15 -24.42
C VAL A 16 12.67 -3.32 -25.24
N ASN A 17 12.89 -4.47 -24.61
CA ASN A 17 13.42 -5.69 -25.25
C ASN A 17 14.67 -5.43 -26.12
N GLY A 18 15.59 -4.57 -25.63
CA GLY A 18 16.81 -4.20 -26.35
C GLY A 18 16.65 -3.09 -27.39
N ARG A 19 15.43 -2.77 -27.84
CA ARG A 19 15.13 -1.71 -28.82
C ARG A 19 14.95 -0.37 -28.12
N SER A 20 15.46 0.71 -28.72
CA SER A 20 15.28 2.07 -28.20
C SER A 20 14.21 2.80 -29.01
N LEU A 21 13.12 3.23 -28.38
CA LEU A 21 12.05 3.99 -28.99
C LEU A 21 12.24 5.47 -28.67
N THR A 22 12.22 6.32 -29.68
CA THR A 22 12.39 7.78 -29.56
C THR A 22 11.18 8.56 -30.07
N LYS A 23 10.35 7.95 -30.92
CA LYS A 23 9.15 8.56 -31.45
C LYS A 23 8.05 8.55 -30.39
N GLU A 24 7.46 9.70 -30.12
CA GLU A 24 6.44 9.85 -29.07
C GLU A 24 5.24 8.91 -29.27
N SER A 25 4.80 8.68 -30.52
CA SER A 25 3.70 7.76 -30.82
C SER A 25 4.04 6.32 -30.41
N GLU A 26 5.25 5.86 -30.72
CA GLU A 26 5.71 4.51 -30.39
C GLU A 26 5.89 4.34 -28.87
N ILE A 27 6.39 5.38 -28.20
CA ILE A 27 6.51 5.43 -26.74
C ILE A 27 5.13 5.28 -26.10
N LYS A 28 4.14 6.07 -26.55
CA LYS A 28 2.77 6.02 -26.01
C LYS A 28 2.12 4.65 -26.24
N GLU A 29 2.30 4.10 -27.44
CA GLU A 29 1.75 2.80 -27.81
C GLU A 29 2.36 1.67 -26.98
N GLU A 30 3.67 1.68 -26.78
CA GLU A 30 4.37 0.67 -25.98
C GLU A 30 4.01 0.75 -24.50
N ILE A 31 3.91 1.96 -23.95
CA ILE A 31 3.39 2.19 -22.60
C ILE A 31 1.97 1.64 -22.48
N GLY A 32 1.08 1.99 -23.43
CA GLY A 32 -0.29 1.54 -23.46
C GLY A 32 -0.40 0.02 -23.48
N ARG A 33 0.34 -0.66 -24.36
CA ARG A 33 0.40 -2.12 -24.44
C ARG A 33 0.87 -2.75 -23.14
N ASN A 34 1.94 -2.22 -22.54
CA ASN A 34 2.50 -2.78 -21.31
C ASN A 34 1.52 -2.64 -20.15
N PHE A 35 0.90 -1.47 -19.98
CA PHE A 35 -0.13 -1.27 -18.95
C PHE A 35 -1.36 -2.11 -19.22
N GLN A 36 -1.79 -2.24 -20.47
CA GLN A 36 -2.90 -3.13 -20.81
C GLN A 36 -2.57 -4.57 -20.41
N ALA A 37 -1.38 -5.09 -20.74
CA ALA A 37 -0.97 -6.43 -20.33
C ALA A 37 -0.93 -6.59 -18.80
N LEU A 38 -0.43 -5.59 -18.06
CA LEU A 38 -0.37 -5.61 -16.60
C LEU A 38 -1.75 -5.53 -15.93
N LEU A 39 -2.69 -4.81 -16.54
CA LEU A 39 -4.04 -4.60 -16.01
C LEU A 39 -5.06 -5.60 -16.57
N THR A 40 -4.68 -6.39 -17.55
CA THR A 40 -5.51 -7.49 -18.05
C THR A 40 -5.49 -8.58 -17.00
N ASP A 41 -6.67 -8.88 -16.46
CA ASP A 41 -6.85 -10.01 -15.56
C ASP A 41 -6.51 -11.30 -16.33
N PRO A 42 -5.48 -12.07 -15.92
CA PRO A 42 -5.12 -13.30 -16.61
C PRO A 42 -6.23 -14.37 -16.51
N GLY A 43 -7.22 -14.20 -15.61
CA GLY A 43 -8.34 -15.12 -15.45
C GLY A 43 -7.95 -16.52 -14.95
N GLU A 44 -6.65 -16.77 -14.72
CA GLU A 44 -6.11 -18.09 -14.41
C GLU A 44 -6.55 -18.60 -13.04
N TRP A 45 -6.73 -17.72 -12.05
CA TRP A 45 -7.36 -18.10 -10.80
C TRP A 45 -7.86 -16.87 -10.03
N LYS A 46 -9.16 -16.84 -9.77
CA LYS A 46 -9.74 -16.01 -8.73
C LYS A 46 -10.51 -16.94 -7.80
N PRO A 47 -10.24 -16.97 -6.49
CA PRO A 47 -11.08 -17.72 -5.58
C PRO A 47 -12.51 -17.20 -5.73
N SER A 48 -13.45 -18.09 -6.05
CA SER A 48 -14.86 -17.71 -6.08
C SER A 48 -15.27 -17.38 -4.65
N ILE A 49 -15.87 -16.20 -4.50
CA ILE A 49 -16.53 -15.78 -3.26
C ILE A 49 -18.01 -16.18 -3.29
N ASP A 50 -18.48 -16.78 -4.38
CA ASP A 50 -19.87 -17.21 -4.53
C ASP A 50 -20.12 -18.40 -3.59
N GLY A 51 -21.21 -18.31 -2.82
CA GLY A 51 -21.55 -19.34 -1.84
C GLY A 51 -20.74 -19.26 -0.54
N LEU A 52 -19.80 -18.33 -0.40
CA LEU A 52 -19.24 -18.00 0.91
C LEU A 52 -20.28 -17.25 1.74
N ILE A 53 -20.62 -17.79 2.90
CA ILE A 53 -21.46 -17.12 3.89
C ILE A 53 -20.52 -16.28 4.75
N PHE A 54 -20.63 -14.96 4.61
CA PHE A 54 -19.95 -14.04 5.51
C PHE A 54 -20.86 -13.76 6.69
N GLU A 55 -20.37 -14.02 7.90
CA GLU A 55 -21.03 -13.55 9.10
C GLU A 55 -20.98 -12.01 9.10
N LYS A 56 -22.14 -11.39 9.28
CA LYS A 56 -22.21 -9.93 9.41
C LYS A 56 -21.76 -9.58 10.82
N LEU A 57 -20.87 -8.60 10.91
CA LEU A 57 -20.49 -8.02 12.19
C LEU A 57 -21.73 -7.51 12.94
N GLU A 58 -21.77 -7.76 14.25
CA GLU A 58 -22.79 -7.19 15.10
C GLU A 58 -22.67 -5.67 15.12
N MET A 59 -23.79 -4.97 15.36
CA MET A 59 -23.82 -3.52 15.31
C MET A 59 -22.80 -2.89 16.27
N GLY A 60 -22.58 -3.50 17.45
CA GLY A 60 -21.57 -3.04 18.40
C GLY A 60 -20.13 -3.20 17.90
N ASP A 61 -19.83 -4.25 17.12
CA ASP A 61 -18.52 -4.42 16.49
C ASP A 61 -18.29 -3.41 15.37
N VAL A 62 -19.34 -3.10 14.59
CA VAL A 62 -19.27 -2.04 13.56
C VAL A 62 -18.98 -0.69 14.21
N GLU A 63 -19.74 -0.31 15.25
CA GLU A 63 -19.52 0.94 15.97
C GLU A 63 -18.11 1.01 16.59
N ARG A 64 -17.60 -0.10 17.13
CA ARG A 64 -16.24 -0.18 17.66
C ARG A 64 -15.19 0.01 16.58
N LEU A 65 -15.37 -0.58 15.39
CA LEU A 65 -14.42 -0.47 14.27
C LEU A 65 -14.47 0.88 13.56
N GLU A 66 -15.61 1.57 13.57
CA GLU A 66 -15.74 2.93 13.03
C GLU A 66 -15.11 3.98 13.95
N LYS A 67 -15.03 3.68 15.26
CA LYS A 67 -14.36 4.52 16.23
C LYS A 67 -12.83 4.40 16.08
N LEU A 68 -12.13 5.49 16.37
CA LEU A 68 -10.67 5.46 16.47
C LEU A 68 -10.23 4.53 17.62
N PHE A 69 -9.21 3.72 17.38
CA PHE A 69 -8.60 2.85 18.39
C PHE A 69 -8.04 3.66 19.57
N SER A 70 -8.22 3.19 20.80
CA SER A 70 -7.54 3.81 21.94
C SER A 70 -6.05 3.49 21.97
N GLU A 71 -5.25 4.29 22.67
CA GLU A 71 -3.81 4.04 22.83
C GLU A 71 -3.55 2.67 23.47
N GLU A 72 -4.40 2.29 24.43
CA GLU A 72 -4.36 1.00 25.12
C GLU A 72 -4.68 -0.16 24.16
N GLU A 73 -5.70 -0.04 23.30
CA GLU A 73 -6.04 -1.06 22.30
C GLU A 73 -4.88 -1.28 21.31
N VAL A 74 -4.23 -0.19 20.85
CA VAL A 74 -3.07 -0.28 19.97
C VAL A 74 -1.88 -0.93 20.70
N PHE A 75 -1.65 -0.56 21.95
CA PHE A 75 -0.57 -1.12 22.76
C PHE A 75 -0.77 -2.63 23.00
N GLU A 76 -1.98 -3.05 23.38
CA GLU A 76 -2.31 -4.47 23.57
C GLU A 76 -2.14 -5.27 22.27
N ALA A 77 -2.61 -4.76 21.13
CA ALA A 77 -2.44 -5.41 19.84
C ALA A 77 -0.95 -5.58 19.46
N LEU A 78 -0.12 -4.59 19.76
CA LEU A 78 1.32 -4.65 19.51
C LEU A 78 2.03 -5.65 20.43
N VAL A 79 1.63 -5.72 21.70
CA VAL A 79 2.14 -6.74 22.65
C VAL A 79 1.72 -8.14 22.21
N ALA A 80 0.45 -8.34 21.82
CA ALA A 80 -0.06 -9.63 21.35
C ALA A 80 0.61 -10.10 20.05
N CYS A 81 0.87 -9.17 19.11
CA CYS A 81 1.55 -9.47 17.84
C CYS A 81 3.03 -9.85 18.04
N CYS A 82 3.68 -9.35 19.10
CA CYS A 82 5.09 -9.68 19.40
C CYS A 82 5.30 -11.03 20.08
N GLY A 83 4.27 -11.90 20.13
CA GLY A 83 4.30 -13.19 20.83
C GLY A 83 5.14 -14.30 20.19
N GLU A 84 5.60 -14.19 18.94
CA GLU A 84 6.33 -15.29 18.27
C GLU A 84 7.71 -14.97 17.68
N GLU A 85 8.20 -13.73 17.72
CA GLU A 85 9.59 -13.46 17.27
C GLU A 85 10.35 -12.53 18.22
N SER A 86 10.56 -13.01 19.44
CA SER A 86 11.52 -12.41 20.36
C SER A 86 12.96 -12.76 19.96
N THR A 87 13.46 -12.18 18.87
CA THR A 87 14.91 -12.03 18.69
C THR A 87 15.28 -10.77 17.90
N ARG A 88 15.89 -9.79 18.62
CA ARG A 88 16.77 -8.69 18.15
C ARG A 88 16.19 -7.30 17.78
N ALA A 89 14.92 -6.96 18.01
CA ALA A 89 14.40 -5.64 17.60
C ALA A 89 13.60 -4.82 18.64
N GLY A 90 13.78 -5.05 19.95
CA GLY A 90 13.03 -4.34 21.00
C GLY A 90 13.14 -2.80 20.98
N TRP A 91 14.17 -2.23 20.35
CA TRP A 91 14.41 -0.78 20.29
C TRP A 91 13.68 -0.11 19.11
N LEU A 92 13.45 -0.86 18.01
CA LEU A 92 12.73 -0.36 16.84
C LEU A 92 11.22 -0.29 17.10
N LEU A 93 10.69 -1.21 17.91
CA LEU A 93 9.27 -1.26 18.28
C LEU A 93 8.87 -0.10 19.18
N ASN A 94 9.69 0.28 20.17
CA ASN A 94 9.43 1.47 21.00
C ASN A 94 9.45 2.76 20.16
N GLY A 95 10.32 2.82 19.14
CA GLY A 95 10.34 3.93 18.19
C GLY A 95 9.11 3.97 17.28
N LEU A 96 8.65 2.83 16.76
CA LEU A 96 7.44 2.73 15.94
C LEU A 96 6.17 3.02 16.75
N LEU A 97 6.08 2.53 17.99
CA LEU A 97 5.02 2.88 18.94
C LEU A 97 4.94 4.39 19.16
N ALA A 98 6.07 5.05 19.44
CA ALA A 98 6.13 6.49 19.63
C ALA A 98 5.72 7.27 18.37
N ILE A 99 6.03 6.74 17.18
CA ILE A 99 5.64 7.35 15.89
C ILE A 99 4.15 7.14 15.62
N CYS A 100 3.61 5.95 15.84
CA CYS A 100 2.19 5.64 15.63
C CYS A 100 1.30 6.43 16.60
N VAL A 101 1.62 6.44 17.90
CA VAL A 101 0.91 7.23 18.92
C VAL A 101 1.09 8.73 18.66
N GLY A 102 2.29 9.17 18.28
CA GLY A 102 2.59 10.56 17.96
C GLY A 102 1.90 11.10 16.70
N LEU A 103 1.69 10.27 15.68
CA LEU A 103 0.90 10.63 14.49
C LEU A 103 -0.61 10.62 14.78
N TRP A 104 -1.10 9.67 15.57
CA TRP A 104 -2.51 9.58 15.91
C TRP A 104 -2.98 10.76 16.78
N ARG A 105 -2.13 11.25 17.69
CA ARG A 105 -2.43 12.42 18.54
C ARG A 105 -2.38 13.78 17.80
N LYS A 106 -2.03 13.78 16.51
CA LYS A 106 -1.82 14.99 15.69
C LYS A 106 -2.76 15.10 14.48
N LEU A 107 -3.56 14.06 14.25
CA LEU A 107 -4.74 14.04 13.38
C LEU A 107 -5.98 14.40 14.21
#